data_AF-A0A2G3K6N6-F1
#
_entry.id   AF-A0A2G3K6N6-F1
#
_cell.length_a   1.000
_cell.length_b   1.000
_cell.length_c   1.000
_cell.angle_alpha   90.00
_cell.angle_beta   90.00
_cell.angle_gamma   90.00
#
_symmetry.space_group_name_H-M   'P 1'
#
loop_
_entity.id
_entity.type
_entity.pdbx_description
1 polymer ?
#
loop_
_entity_poly.entity_id
_entity_poly.type
_entity_poly.pdbx_seq_one_letter_code
_entity_poly.pdbx_strand_id
1 'polypeptide(L)' 'MIKSSLFASEEREAKLDQLGDALKVLGTHVDFTALAADIDRAAPRPSRARGGRPPFPTELMVRV' A
#
# COMPACT_ATOMS: atom_id res chain seq x y z
N MET A 1 -9.59 -29.97 -6.34
CA MET A 1 -9.62 -29.93 -4.86
C MET A 1 -8.45 -29.05 -4.43
N ILE A 2 -8.70 -27.82 -3.95
CA ILE A 2 -7.63 -26.93 -3.48
C ILE A 2 -7.15 -27.53 -2.15
N LYS A 3 -5.97 -28.14 -2.14
CA LYS A 3 -5.31 -28.54 -0.90
C LYS A 3 -4.64 -27.30 -0.32
N SER A 4 -5.28 -26.62 0.62
CA SER A 4 -4.60 -25.61 1.42
C SER A 4 -3.55 -26.32 2.28
N SER A 5 -2.33 -25.80 2.32
CA SER A 5 -1.28 -26.24 3.25
C SER A 5 -1.82 -26.26 4.68
N LEU A 6 -1.35 -27.18 5.52
CA LEU A 6 -1.62 -27.16 6.96
C LEU A 6 -1.13 -25.85 7.60
N PHE A 7 -0.11 -25.23 6.97
CA PHE A 7 0.53 -23.99 7.41
C PHE A 7 0.13 -22.79 6.56
N ALA A 8 -1.02 -22.84 5.86
CA ALA A 8 -1.40 -21.77 4.94
C ALA A 8 -1.53 -20.39 5.63
N SER A 9 -1.89 -20.36 6.91
CA SER A 9 -1.89 -19.16 7.74
C SER A 9 -0.49 -18.60 7.97
N GLU A 10 0.43 -19.44 8.42
CA GLU A 10 1.81 -19.09 8.77
C GLU A 10 2.60 -18.71 7.53
N GLU A 11 2.42 -19.43 6.42
CA GLU A 11 3.01 -19.08 5.11
C GLU A 11 2.50 -17.72 4.62
N ARG A 12 1.21 -17.43 4.84
CA ARG A 12 0.62 -16.14 4.50
C ARG A 12 1.17 -15.01 5.37
N GLU A 13 1.32 -15.25 6.67
CA GLU A 13 1.86 -14.28 7.63
C GLU A 13 3.33 -13.99 7.32
N ALA A 14 4.16 -15.02 7.15
CA ALA A 14 5.56 -14.87 6.76
C ALA A 14 5.72 -14.09 5.45
N LYS A 15 4.83 -14.31 4.47
CA LYS A 15 4.82 -13.54 3.22
C LYS A 15 4.46 -12.07 3.45
N LEU A 16 3.51 -11.77 4.34
CA LEU A 16 3.17 -10.39 4.68
C LEU A 16 4.33 -9.69 5.40
N ASP A 17 4.99 -10.39 6.33
CA ASP A 17 6.13 -9.85 7.06
C ASP A 17 7.29 -9.50 6.13
N GLN A 18 7.62 -10.41 5.20
CA GLN A 18 8.65 -10.17 4.18
C GLN A 18 8.35 -8.93 3.33
N LEU A 19 7.09 -8.74 2.91
CA LEU A 19 6.68 -7.55 2.17
C LEU A 19 6.77 -6.29 3.05
N GLY A 20 6.36 -6.39 4.31
CA GLY A 20 6.45 -5.29 5.27
C GLY A 20 7.89 -4.86 5.53
N ASP A 21 8.83 -5.80 5.62
CA ASP A 21 10.24 -5.51 5.87
C ASP A 21 10.90 -4.77 4.71
N ALA A 22 10.55 -5.13 3.46
CA ALA A 22 11.00 -4.37 2.29
C ALA A 22 10.51 -2.92 2.33
N LEU A 23 9.25 -2.69 2.73
CA LEU A 23 8.68 -1.35 2.87
C LEU A 23 9.31 -0.54 4.00
N LYS A 24 9.67 -1.20 5.12
CA LYS A 24 10.40 -0.54 6.22
C LYS A 24 11.77 -0.06 5.75
N VAL A 25 12.50 -0.89 4.99
CA VAL A 25 13.81 -0.50 4.43
C VAL A 25 13.66 0.69 3.48
N LEU A 26 12.68 0.66 2.57
CA LEU A 26 12.41 1.80 1.68
C LEU A 26 12.05 3.07 2.46
N GLY A 27 11.33 2.96 3.58
CA GLY A 27 11.00 4.08 4.45
C GLY A 27 12.21 4.76 5.10
N THR A 28 13.38 4.10 5.14
CA THR A 28 14.62 4.75 5.58
C THR A 28 15.22 5.68 4.52
N HIS A 29 14.83 5.52 3.27
CA HIS A 29 15.36 6.27 2.12
C HIS A 29 14.33 7.20 1.48
N VAL A 30 13.04 6.94 1.69
CA VAL A 30 11.94 7.65 1.05
C VAL A 30 10.99 8.20 2.11
N ASP A 31 10.84 9.52 2.16
CA ASP A 31 9.74 10.16 2.86
C ASP A 31 8.46 10.01 2.04
N PHE A 32 7.72 8.92 2.29
CA PHE A 32 6.48 8.62 1.60
C PHE A 32 5.39 9.68 1.81
N THR A 33 5.39 10.36 2.96
CA THR A 33 4.39 11.38 3.26
C THR A 33 4.67 12.64 2.46
N ALA A 34 5.93 13.08 2.40
CA ALA A 34 6.33 14.19 1.54
C ALA A 34 6.08 13.89 0.05
N LEU A 35 6.46 12.68 -0.40
CA LEU A 35 6.24 12.24 -1.77
C LEU A 35 4.74 12.20 -2.13
N ALA A 36 3.90 11.72 -1.21
CA ALA A 36 2.45 11.71 -1.41
C ALA A 36 1.86 13.12 -1.56
N ALA A 37 2.31 14.07 -0.73
CA ALA A 37 1.88 15.46 -0.82
C ALA A 37 2.29 16.11 -2.16
N ASP A 38 3.48 15.79 -2.66
CA ASP A 38 3.93 16.27 -3.97
C ASP A 38 3.14 15.66 -5.12
N ILE A 39 2.78 14.38 -5.02
CA ILE A 39 1.91 13.72 -6.00
C ILE A 39 0.52 14.32 -6.00
N ASP A 40 -0.08 14.55 -4.83
CA ASP A 40 -1.42 15.16 -4.73
C ASP A 40 -1.44 16.58 -5.34
N ARG A 41 -0.32 17.29 -5.26
CA ARG A 41 -0.14 18.61 -5.88
C ARG A 41 0.06 18.53 -7.39
N ALA A 42 0.90 17.60 -7.86
CA ALA A 42 1.24 17.43 -9.27
C ALA A 42 0.11 16.79 -10.08
N ALA A 43 -0.67 15.90 -9.47
CA ALA A 43 -1.76 15.16 -10.07
C ALA A 43 -3.02 15.18 -9.18
N PRO A 44 -3.73 16.33 -9.10
CA PRO A 44 -4.92 16.46 -8.28
C PRO A 44 -6.01 15.44 -8.66
N ARG A 45 -6.60 14.80 -7.65
CA ARG A 45 -7.66 13.80 -7.86
C ARG A 45 -8.97 14.45 -8.31
N PRO A 46 -9.75 13.78 -9.18
CA PRO A 46 -11.06 14.26 -9.59
C PRO A 46 -12.03 14.36 -8.41
N SER A 47 -13.00 15.27 -8.53
CA SER A 47 -13.93 15.58 -7.43
C SER A 47 -14.82 14.40 -7.05
N ARG A 48 -15.22 14.33 -5.78
CA ARG A 48 -16.11 13.30 -5.25
C ARG A 48 -17.60 13.55 -5.55
N ALA A 49 -17.91 14.50 -6.42
CA ALA A 49 -19.28 14.93 -6.68
C ALA A 49 -20.20 13.81 -7.22
N ARG A 50 -19.61 12.76 -7.82
CA ARG A 50 -20.37 11.63 -8.40
C ARG A 50 -20.56 10.45 -7.44
N GLY A 51 -20.21 10.59 -6.16
CA GLY A 51 -20.29 9.52 -5.17
C GLY A 51 -19.30 8.36 -5.45
N GLY A 52 -19.47 7.24 -4.76
CA GLY A 52 -18.63 6.04 -4.89
C GLY A 52 -17.62 5.84 -3.76
N ARG A 53 -16.94 4.69 -3.77
CA ARG A 53 -15.89 4.37 -2.79
C ARG A 53 -14.74 5.39 -2.95
N PRO A 54 -14.32 6.06 -1.86
CA PRO A 54 -13.14 6.90 -1.90
C PRO A 54 -11.93 6.16 -2.49
N PRO A 55 -11.09 6.85 -3.29
CA PRO A 55 -9.79 6.29 -3.64
C PRO A 55 -8.98 6.06 -2.36
N PHE A 56 -8.04 5.12 -2.42
CA PHE A 56 -7.07 4.96 -1.34
C PHE A 56 -6.27 6.26 -1.17
N PRO A 57 -5.81 6.57 0.06
CA PRO A 57 -4.89 7.68 0.29
C PRO A 57 -3.67 7.56 -0.64
N THR A 58 -3.19 8.69 -1.15
CA THR A 58 -2.05 8.70 -2.08
C THR A 58 -0.81 8.08 -1.45
N GLU A 59 -0.54 8.34 -0.17
CA GLU A 59 0.55 7.69 0.57
C GLU A 59 0.47 6.15 0.53
N LEU A 60 -0.73 5.58 0.67
CA LEU A 60 -0.95 4.15 0.57
C LEU A 60 -0.65 3.63 -0.84
N MET A 61 -0.96 4.40 -1.88
CA MET A 61 -0.70 4.00 -3.26
C MET A 61 0.78 4.08 -3.64
N VAL A 62 1.55 4.95 -2.98
CA VAL A 62 3.00 5.11 -3.21
C VAL A 62 3.82 4.03 -2.49
N ARG A 63 3.27 3.46 -1.42
CA ARG A 63 3.92 2.42 -0.62
C ARG A 63 3.73 0.99 -1.16
N VAL A 64 3.03 0.77 -2.27
CA VAL A 64 2.63 -0.57 -2.76
C VAL A 64 3.30 -0.90 -4.08
#